data_AF-A0A7S0L7T1-F1
#
_entry.id   AF-A0A7S0L7T1-F1
#
_cell.length_a   1.000
_cell.length_b   1.000
_cell.length_c   1.000
_cell.angle_alpha   90.00
_cell.angle_beta   90.00
_cell.angle_gamma   90.00
#
_symmetry.space_group_name_H-M   'P 1'
#
loop_
_entity.id
_entity.type
_entity.pdbx_description
1 polymer ?
#
loop_
_entity_poly.entity_id
_entity_poly.type
_entity_poly.pdbx_seq_one_letter_code
_entity_poly.pdbx_strand_id
1 'polypeptide(L)'
;KTCGRVGVGMLLARAASALPLLLSTRPNPATTDWRQVSRIQRCAYAAPQMCVFDDARGVCAAMRQGGLTDEDEDSLRQLLQSTQGRSVFFSAYLTSDDWDPKNVGSPPFSLLDILKEPSLLTASLSEFMLINVGTSAAAALQYERVGNDVKKALATRATRRAVLLVRSLRGEMSTLDEQARQFEAAIDVKEAEFDQDRDLMTRLVELSTRALRSDESIDFEGETGSKAAWLRFLERHKLDEAQLGAVRKALDDCQP
;
A
#
# COMPACT_ATOMS: atom_id res chain seq x y z
N LYS A 1 -49.21 27.84 5.36
CA LYS A 1 -48.02 28.65 5.68
C LYS A 1 -47.09 27.78 6.50
N THR A 2 -46.03 27.28 5.87
CA THR A 2 -45.01 26.35 6.39
C THR A 2 -43.83 27.10 7.04
N CYS A 3 -42.96 26.33 7.70
CA CYS A 3 -41.63 26.63 8.30
C CYS A 3 -41.62 27.03 9.79
N GLY A 4 -40.73 26.50 10.65
CA GLY A 4 -39.48 25.77 10.37
C GLY A 4 -39.00 24.86 11.49
N ARG A 5 -38.37 23.76 11.07
CA ARG A 5 -37.52 22.84 11.85
C ARG A 5 -36.11 23.10 11.34
N VAL A 6 -35.19 23.61 12.17
CA VAL A 6 -33.78 23.76 11.79
C VAL A 6 -33.06 22.49 12.24
N GLY A 7 -32.69 21.68 11.25
CA GLY A 7 -31.87 20.48 11.43
C GLY A 7 -30.40 20.84 11.56
N VAL A 8 -29.74 20.22 12.53
CA VAL A 8 -28.28 20.14 12.64
C VAL A 8 -27.83 19.12 11.60
N GLY A 9 -27.19 19.61 10.53
CA GLY A 9 -26.71 18.79 9.41
C GLY A 9 -25.24 19.02 9.12
N MET A 10 -24.48 17.94 9.25
CA MET A 10 -23.29 17.57 8.47
C MET A 10 -22.09 18.53 8.44
N LEU A 11 -21.08 18.19 9.24
CA LEU A 11 -19.65 18.41 8.94
C LEU A 11 -18.95 17.05 8.96
N LEU A 12 -19.06 16.30 7.86
CA LEU A 12 -18.25 15.11 7.60
C LEU A 12 -17.92 15.03 6.12
N ALA A 13 -16.80 15.65 5.73
CA ALA A 13 -16.16 15.40 4.44
C ALA A 13 -14.69 15.82 4.51
N ARG A 14 -13.84 15.00 5.14
CA ARG A 14 -12.38 15.10 5.00
C ARG A 14 -11.67 13.80 5.40
N ALA A 15 -11.91 12.75 4.61
CA ALA A 15 -11.08 11.54 4.59
C ALA A 15 -11.25 10.81 3.26
N ALA A 16 -10.73 11.40 2.17
CA ALA A 16 -10.64 10.73 0.87
C ALA A 16 -9.42 11.26 0.13
N SER A 17 -8.23 10.90 0.58
CA SER A 17 -6.97 11.24 -0.11
C SER A 17 -5.91 10.18 0.18
N ALA A 18 -6.08 8.98 -0.35
CA ALA A 18 -5.01 7.99 -0.48
C ALA A 18 -5.42 6.90 -1.49
N LEU A 19 -5.58 7.29 -2.75
CA LEU A 19 -5.47 6.41 -3.92
C LEU A 19 -5.18 7.34 -5.10
N PRO A 20 -4.09 7.17 -5.88
CA PRO A 20 -3.90 7.97 -7.07
C PRO A 20 -4.94 7.55 -8.12
N LEU A 21 -5.96 8.40 -8.30
CA LEU A 21 -6.90 8.32 -9.42
C LEU A 21 -6.22 8.84 -10.69
N LEU A 22 -5.80 7.93 -11.58
CA LEU A 22 -5.52 8.26 -12.98
C LEU A 22 -6.80 8.07 -13.79
N LEU A 23 -7.49 9.18 -14.06
CA LEU A 23 -8.58 9.25 -15.03
C LEU A 23 -7.98 9.36 -16.44
N SER A 24 -8.23 8.33 -17.24
CA SER A 24 -7.90 8.20 -18.66
C SER A 24 -8.71 9.20 -19.50
N THR A 25 -8.04 10.16 -20.15
CA THR A 25 -8.57 10.83 -21.35
C THR A 25 -8.12 10.06 -22.60
N ARG A 26 -9.09 9.59 -23.39
CA ARG A 26 -8.83 8.88 -24.67
C ARG A 26 -8.24 9.84 -25.71
N PRO A 27 -7.21 9.46 -26.49
CA PRO A 27 -6.95 10.06 -27.78
C PRO A 27 -7.67 9.32 -28.91
N ASN A 28 -8.13 10.10 -29.88
CA ASN A 28 -8.79 9.76 -31.13
C ASN A 28 -7.85 8.92 -32.05
N PRO A 29 -8.34 7.96 -32.87
CA PRO A 29 -7.48 7.09 -33.65
C PRO A 29 -7.18 7.71 -35.03
N ALA A 30 -5.92 8.04 -35.28
CA ALA A 30 -5.42 8.31 -36.62
C ALA A 30 -4.09 7.58 -36.83
N THR A 31 -4.21 6.42 -37.49
CA THR A 31 -3.24 5.80 -38.41
C THR A 31 -1.75 6.08 -38.17
N THR A 32 -1.09 5.21 -37.42
CA THR A 32 0.31 4.84 -37.67
C THR A 32 0.52 3.42 -37.19
N ASP A 33 1.17 2.58 -37.98
CA ASP A 33 1.40 1.17 -37.67
C ASP A 33 2.50 1.04 -36.60
N TRP A 34 2.09 0.87 -35.33
CA TRP A 34 2.96 0.89 -34.14
C TRP A 34 3.64 -0.45 -33.82
N ARG A 35 3.52 -1.47 -34.69
CA ARG A 35 3.98 -2.84 -34.35
C ARG A 35 5.50 -3.05 -34.40
N GLN A 36 6.29 -2.06 -34.79
CA GLN A 36 7.76 -2.19 -34.90
C GLN A 36 8.55 -0.99 -34.34
N VAL A 37 8.13 -0.45 -33.19
CA VAL A 37 8.98 0.49 -32.43
C VAL A 37 9.33 -0.12 -31.09
N SER A 38 10.63 -0.36 -30.89
CA SER A 38 11.26 -0.93 -29.69
C SER A 38 10.79 -0.20 -28.40
N ARG A 39 10.64 -0.94 -27.28
CA ARG A 39 10.23 -0.38 -25.96
C ARG A 39 11.09 0.84 -25.59
N ILE A 40 12.39 0.76 -25.86
CA ILE A 40 13.40 1.79 -25.55
C ILE A 40 13.10 3.13 -26.25
N GLN A 41 12.53 3.13 -27.46
CA GLN A 41 12.25 4.37 -28.19
C GLN A 41 10.97 5.10 -27.74
N ARG A 42 10.04 4.42 -27.06
CA ARG A 42 8.82 5.08 -26.54
C ARG A 42 9.13 5.97 -25.32
N CYS A 43 10.20 5.68 -24.61
CA CYS A 43 10.63 6.43 -23.43
C CYS A 43 11.21 7.82 -23.76
N ALA A 44 11.57 8.10 -25.01
CA ALA A 44 12.17 9.39 -25.40
C ALA A 44 11.16 10.56 -25.47
N TYR A 45 9.85 10.28 -25.52
CA TYR A 45 8.81 11.30 -25.74
C TYR A 45 7.69 11.33 -24.69
N ALA A 46 7.68 10.39 -23.73
CA ALA A 46 6.69 10.36 -22.65
C ALA A 46 7.27 10.92 -21.35
N ALA A 47 6.42 11.50 -20.49
CA ALA A 47 6.82 11.93 -19.16
C ALA A 47 7.45 10.74 -18.40
N PRO A 48 8.56 10.93 -17.65
CA PRO A 48 9.31 9.84 -17.02
C PRO A 48 8.44 8.89 -16.17
N GLN A 49 7.38 9.42 -15.56
CA GLN A 49 6.45 8.66 -14.71
C GLN A 49 5.55 7.69 -15.49
N MET A 50 5.21 8.00 -16.76
CA MET A 50 4.37 7.10 -17.57
C MET A 50 5.16 5.89 -18.07
N CYS A 51 6.45 6.05 -18.37
CA CYS A 51 7.32 4.96 -18.81
C CYS A 51 7.47 3.89 -17.72
N VAL A 52 7.76 4.32 -16.49
CA VAL A 52 7.89 3.44 -15.31
C VAL A 52 6.59 2.65 -15.05
N PHE A 53 5.44 3.23 -15.35
CA PHE A 53 4.14 2.60 -15.15
C PHE A 53 3.79 1.58 -16.24
N ASP A 54 4.12 1.88 -17.49
CA ASP A 54 3.96 0.93 -18.60
C ASP A 54 4.91 -0.26 -18.46
N ASP A 55 6.15 -0.04 -17.99
CA ASP A 55 7.13 -1.08 -17.71
C ASP A 55 6.65 -2.01 -16.59
N ALA A 56 6.18 -1.47 -15.47
CA ALA A 56 5.66 -2.27 -14.36
C ALA A 56 4.45 -3.12 -14.77
N ARG A 57 3.55 -2.58 -15.59
CA ARG A 57 2.41 -3.34 -16.14
C ARG A 57 2.88 -4.41 -17.11
N GLY A 58 3.89 -4.13 -17.94
CA GLY A 58 4.51 -5.08 -18.86
C GLY A 58 5.12 -6.27 -18.12
N VAL A 59 5.94 -6.00 -17.09
CA VAL A 59 6.55 -7.03 -16.23
C VAL A 59 5.47 -7.86 -15.51
N CYS A 60 4.46 -7.21 -14.93
CA CYS A 60 3.34 -7.93 -14.31
C CYS A 60 2.58 -8.79 -15.33
N ALA A 61 2.44 -8.33 -16.57
CA ALA A 61 1.82 -9.10 -17.63
C ALA A 61 2.66 -10.33 -18.02
N ALA A 62 3.97 -10.19 -18.12
CA ALA A 62 4.90 -11.28 -18.41
C ALA A 62 4.87 -12.35 -17.31
N MET A 63 4.94 -11.97 -16.03
CA MET A 63 4.83 -12.92 -14.90
C MET A 63 3.57 -13.79 -14.97
N ARG A 64 2.44 -13.24 -15.46
CA ARG A 64 1.19 -13.99 -15.63
C ARG A 64 1.24 -15.01 -16.75
N GLN A 65 2.04 -14.76 -17.79
CA GLN A 65 2.12 -15.61 -18.98
C GLN A 65 3.05 -16.82 -18.79
N GLY A 66 3.59 -17.02 -17.59
CA GLY A 66 4.34 -18.22 -17.23
C GLY A 66 5.85 -18.03 -17.14
N GLY A 67 6.34 -16.80 -17.17
CA GLY A 67 7.76 -16.52 -16.92
C GLY A 67 8.15 -15.09 -17.25
N LEU A 68 9.24 -14.62 -16.64
CA LEU A 68 9.93 -13.40 -17.03
C LEU A 68 10.99 -13.76 -18.05
N THR A 69 11.15 -12.92 -19.07
CA THR A 69 12.36 -12.94 -19.90
C THR A 69 13.49 -12.22 -19.17
N ASP A 70 14.75 -12.43 -19.56
CA ASP A 70 15.90 -11.71 -18.99
C ASP A 70 15.70 -10.18 -19.02
N GLU A 71 15.08 -9.65 -20.09
CA GLU A 71 14.75 -8.22 -20.22
C GLU A 71 13.68 -7.77 -19.20
N ASP A 72 12.67 -8.61 -18.95
CA ASP A 72 11.63 -8.30 -17.98
C ASP A 72 12.15 -8.42 -16.53
N GLU A 73 13.08 -9.33 -16.27
CA GLU A 73 13.77 -9.44 -14.98
C GLU A 73 14.63 -8.19 -14.69
N ASP A 74 15.42 -7.74 -15.66
CA ASP A 74 16.23 -6.54 -15.52
C ASP A 74 15.36 -5.29 -15.32
N SER A 75 14.24 -5.22 -16.04
CA SER A 75 13.23 -4.16 -15.85
C SER A 75 12.66 -4.21 -14.43
N LEU A 76 12.35 -5.40 -13.90
CA LEU A 76 11.89 -5.57 -12.53
C LEU A 76 12.94 -5.13 -11.51
N ARG A 77 14.20 -5.53 -11.68
CA ARG A 77 15.31 -5.12 -10.80
C ARG A 77 15.44 -3.59 -10.77
N GLN A 78 15.40 -2.94 -11.93
CA GLN A 78 15.47 -1.47 -12.03
C GLN A 78 14.29 -0.79 -11.32
N LEU A 79 13.07 -1.31 -11.48
CA LEU A 79 11.90 -0.82 -10.76
C LEU A 79 12.10 -0.92 -9.24
N LEU A 80 12.61 -2.06 -8.76
CA LEU A 80 12.80 -2.34 -7.33
C LEU A 80 13.97 -1.57 -6.70
N GLN A 81 14.87 -0.96 -7.49
CA GLN A 81 15.96 -0.15 -6.95
C GLN A 81 15.50 1.23 -6.45
N SER A 82 14.38 1.77 -6.93
CA SER A 82 13.90 3.11 -6.58
C SER A 82 12.60 3.07 -5.78
N THR A 83 12.40 4.04 -4.89
CA THR A 83 11.14 4.19 -4.13
C THR A 83 9.93 4.34 -5.05
N GLN A 84 10.08 5.13 -6.12
CA GLN A 84 9.01 5.34 -7.10
C GLN A 84 8.71 4.08 -7.89
N GLY A 85 9.73 3.38 -8.38
CA GLY A 85 9.56 2.13 -9.14
C GLY A 85 8.93 1.02 -8.29
N ARG A 86 9.34 0.87 -7.01
CA ARG A 86 8.67 -0.02 -6.05
C ARG A 86 7.19 0.29 -5.94
N SER A 87 6.84 1.56 -5.69
CA SER A 87 5.44 1.98 -5.54
C SER A 87 4.59 1.64 -6.75
N VAL A 88 5.10 1.92 -7.94
CA VAL A 88 4.43 1.62 -9.20
C VAL A 88 4.30 0.11 -9.42
N PHE A 89 5.37 -0.65 -9.19
CA PHE A 89 5.37 -2.11 -9.32
C PHE A 89 4.39 -2.78 -8.36
N PHE A 90 4.49 -2.53 -7.05
CA PHE A 90 3.60 -3.15 -6.06
C PHE A 90 2.15 -2.74 -6.28
N SER A 91 1.88 -1.48 -6.63
CA SER A 91 0.53 -1.06 -6.99
C SER A 91 -0.03 -1.87 -8.17
N ALA A 92 0.74 -2.01 -9.26
CA ALA A 92 0.34 -2.79 -10.42
C ALA A 92 0.16 -4.28 -10.09
N TYR A 93 1.12 -4.88 -9.38
CA TYR A 93 1.13 -6.29 -9.01
C TYR A 93 -0.04 -6.64 -8.07
N LEU A 94 -0.26 -5.86 -7.02
CA LEU A 94 -1.27 -6.14 -6.00
C LEU A 94 -2.70 -5.91 -6.49
N THR A 95 -2.89 -4.93 -7.39
CA THR A 95 -4.23 -4.54 -7.86
C THR A 95 -4.65 -5.13 -9.20
N SER A 96 -3.74 -5.75 -9.97
CA SER A 96 -4.06 -6.35 -11.28
C SER A 96 -5.29 -7.27 -11.22
N ASP A 97 -6.21 -7.18 -12.17
CA ASP A 97 -7.48 -7.92 -12.13
C ASP A 97 -7.35 -9.43 -12.40
N ASP A 98 -6.23 -9.86 -12.96
CA ASP A 98 -6.15 -11.15 -13.66
C ASP A 98 -5.43 -12.26 -12.89
N TRP A 99 -5.20 -12.12 -11.58
CA TRP A 99 -4.70 -13.27 -10.80
C TRP A 99 -5.86 -14.21 -10.55
N ASP A 100 -5.89 -15.28 -11.35
CA ASP A 100 -6.84 -16.37 -11.23
C ASP A 100 -6.90 -16.83 -9.76
N PRO A 101 -8.07 -16.87 -9.12
CA PRO A 101 -8.26 -17.48 -7.81
C PRO A 101 -8.01 -18.99 -7.78
N LYS A 102 -7.36 -19.57 -8.80
CA LYS A 102 -6.70 -20.88 -8.78
C LYS A 102 -5.19 -20.81 -8.56
N ASN A 103 -4.55 -19.65 -8.78
CA ASN A 103 -3.13 -19.38 -8.49
C ASN A 103 -2.90 -19.01 -7.00
N VAL A 104 -3.73 -19.55 -6.11
CA VAL A 104 -3.88 -19.14 -4.70
C VAL A 104 -2.68 -19.53 -3.83
N GLY A 105 -1.84 -20.44 -4.30
CA GLY A 105 -0.84 -21.08 -3.45
C GLY A 105 0.41 -20.25 -3.17
N SER A 106 0.86 -19.45 -4.14
CA SER A 106 2.16 -18.78 -4.05
C SER A 106 2.32 -17.63 -5.05
N PRO A 107 3.11 -16.60 -4.72
CA PRO A 107 3.62 -15.65 -5.71
C PRO A 107 4.39 -16.36 -6.84
N PRO A 108 4.55 -15.73 -8.03
CA PRO A 108 5.40 -16.28 -9.08
C PRO A 108 6.83 -16.53 -8.60
N PHE A 109 7.40 -17.71 -8.89
CA PHE A 109 8.76 -18.07 -8.44
C PHE A 109 9.82 -17.05 -8.89
N SER A 110 9.75 -16.58 -10.14
CA SER A 110 10.68 -15.55 -10.65
C SER A 110 10.63 -14.24 -9.86
N LEU A 111 9.46 -13.86 -9.34
CA LEU A 111 9.35 -12.69 -8.46
C LEU A 111 10.03 -12.93 -7.12
N LEU A 112 9.84 -14.11 -6.54
CA LEU A 112 10.46 -14.47 -5.27
C LEU A 112 11.98 -14.52 -5.39
N ASP A 113 12.52 -15.10 -6.47
CA ASP A 113 13.95 -15.21 -6.71
C ASP A 113 14.61 -13.82 -6.82
N ILE A 114 14.00 -12.90 -7.57
CA ILE A 114 14.49 -11.52 -7.69
C ILE A 114 14.42 -10.80 -6.34
N LEU A 115 13.31 -10.91 -5.61
CA LEU A 115 13.15 -10.22 -4.31
C LEU A 115 14.12 -10.72 -3.23
N LYS A 116 14.65 -11.94 -3.39
CA LYS A 116 15.66 -12.53 -2.50
C LYS A 116 17.09 -12.13 -2.87
N GLU A 117 17.30 -11.45 -4.00
CA GLU A 117 18.63 -11.02 -4.41
C GLU A 117 19.27 -10.13 -3.32
N PRO A 118 20.51 -10.41 -2.88
CA PRO A 118 21.17 -9.65 -1.82
C PRO A 118 21.21 -8.13 -2.06
N SER A 119 21.25 -7.71 -3.33
CA SER A 119 21.20 -6.31 -3.75
C SER A 119 19.88 -5.60 -3.41
N LEU A 120 18.79 -6.36 -3.27
CA LEU A 120 17.44 -5.86 -3.00
C LEU A 120 16.99 -6.08 -1.55
N LEU A 121 17.69 -6.94 -0.78
CA LEU A 121 17.44 -7.24 0.64
C LEU A 121 17.71 -6.05 1.58
N THR A 122 16.89 -5.01 1.45
CA THR A 122 17.00 -3.78 2.23
C THR A 122 15.83 -3.65 3.21
N ALA A 123 16.07 -2.95 4.32
CA ALA A 123 15.01 -2.59 5.26
C ALA A 123 13.90 -1.80 4.57
N SER A 124 14.26 -0.90 3.64
CA SER A 124 13.30 -0.09 2.88
C SER A 124 12.38 -0.92 1.98
N LEU A 125 12.88 -1.97 1.31
CA LEU A 125 12.02 -2.86 0.53
C LEU A 125 11.05 -3.64 1.42
N SER A 126 11.56 -4.13 2.56
CA SER A 126 10.77 -4.88 3.55
C SER A 126 9.66 -4.01 4.16
N GLU A 127 10.00 -2.78 4.55
CA GLU A 127 9.06 -1.76 5.00
C GLU A 127 7.99 -1.49 3.92
N PHE A 128 8.41 -1.36 2.66
CA PHE A 128 7.48 -1.14 1.57
C PHE A 128 6.46 -2.26 1.41
N MET A 129 6.89 -3.52 1.51
CA MET A 129 6.00 -4.68 1.45
C MET A 129 4.97 -4.66 2.60
N LEU A 130 5.42 -4.40 3.82
CA LEU A 130 4.56 -4.36 5.01
C LEU A 130 3.58 -3.17 5.00
N ILE A 131 4.01 -2.01 4.47
CA ILE A 131 3.10 -0.86 4.22
C ILE A 131 1.96 -1.29 3.29
N ASN A 132 2.26 -2.04 2.24
CA ASN A 132 1.21 -2.51 1.31
C ASN A 132 0.24 -3.49 1.97
N VAL A 133 0.71 -4.36 2.86
CA VAL A 133 -0.16 -5.22 3.69
C VAL A 133 -1.11 -4.34 4.53
N GLY A 134 -0.55 -3.42 5.31
CA GLY A 134 -1.34 -2.60 6.24
C GLY A 134 -2.31 -1.66 5.53
N THR A 135 -1.84 -0.91 4.52
CA THR A 135 -2.69 0.05 3.80
C THR A 135 -3.84 -0.62 3.06
N SER A 136 -3.62 -1.78 2.43
CA SER A 136 -4.68 -2.49 1.72
C SER A 136 -5.71 -3.13 2.68
N ALA A 137 -5.27 -3.66 3.82
CA ALA A 137 -6.16 -4.20 4.85
C ALA A 137 -7.06 -3.10 5.46
N ALA A 138 -6.46 -1.97 5.83
CA ALA A 138 -7.19 -0.81 6.34
C ALA A 138 -8.17 -0.23 5.29
N ALA A 139 -7.76 -0.20 4.02
CA ALA A 139 -8.62 0.26 2.92
C ALA A 139 -9.80 -0.68 2.67
N ALA A 140 -9.61 -2.01 2.78
CA ALA A 140 -10.69 -2.97 2.61
C ALA A 140 -11.82 -2.74 3.62
N LEU A 141 -11.47 -2.55 4.91
CA LEU A 141 -12.44 -2.23 5.95
C LEU A 141 -13.10 -0.86 5.73
N GLN A 142 -12.33 0.14 5.29
CA GLN A 142 -12.89 1.46 5.00
C GLN A 142 -13.92 1.40 3.88
N TYR A 143 -13.63 0.66 2.80
CA TYR A 143 -14.57 0.50 1.69
C TYR A 143 -15.79 -0.32 2.04
N GLU A 144 -15.66 -1.29 2.94
CA GLU A 144 -16.79 -2.00 3.53
C GLU A 144 -17.73 -1.05 4.29
N ARG A 145 -17.19 -0.20 5.16
CA ARG A 145 -18.00 0.74 5.96
C ARG A 145 -18.77 1.75 5.13
N VAL A 146 -18.20 2.19 4.00
CA VAL A 146 -18.88 3.14 3.08
C VAL A 146 -19.70 2.44 1.99
N GLY A 147 -19.84 1.11 2.04
CA GLY A 147 -20.65 0.34 1.08
C GLY A 147 -20.12 0.35 -0.35
N ASN A 148 -18.80 0.44 -0.54
CA ASN A 148 -18.17 0.41 -1.86
C ASN A 148 -17.60 -0.99 -2.17
N ASP A 149 -18.47 -1.89 -2.63
CA ASP A 149 -18.12 -3.30 -2.85
C ASP A 149 -17.01 -3.50 -3.89
N VAL A 150 -16.98 -2.68 -4.94
CA VAL A 150 -15.94 -2.76 -5.99
C VAL A 150 -14.56 -2.45 -5.42
N LYS A 151 -14.44 -1.33 -4.67
CA LYS A 151 -13.16 -0.95 -4.05
C LYS A 151 -12.80 -1.86 -2.88
N LYS A 152 -13.78 -2.35 -2.12
CA LYS A 152 -13.59 -3.38 -1.08
C LYS A 152 -12.99 -4.65 -1.68
N ALA A 153 -13.56 -5.14 -2.78
CA ALA A 153 -13.07 -6.34 -3.46
C ALA A 153 -11.62 -6.15 -3.95
N LEU A 154 -11.33 -4.99 -4.54
CA LEU A 154 -9.97 -4.64 -4.99
C LEU A 154 -8.98 -4.61 -3.81
N ALA A 155 -9.31 -3.91 -2.73
CA ALA A 155 -8.45 -3.79 -1.55
C ALA A 155 -8.26 -5.13 -0.82
N THR A 156 -9.31 -5.93 -0.72
CA THR A 156 -9.25 -7.29 -0.14
C THR A 156 -8.32 -8.19 -0.96
N ARG A 157 -8.41 -8.09 -2.30
CA ARG A 157 -7.52 -8.83 -3.19
C ARG A 157 -6.07 -8.39 -3.02
N ALA A 158 -5.81 -7.08 -3.01
CA ALA A 158 -4.48 -6.52 -2.79
C ALA A 158 -3.89 -6.97 -1.44
N THR A 159 -4.72 -6.98 -0.38
CA THR A 159 -4.33 -7.48 0.95
C THR A 159 -3.86 -8.92 0.87
N ARG A 160 -4.68 -9.81 0.27
CA ARG A 160 -4.32 -11.23 0.13
C ARG A 160 -3.02 -11.43 -0.65
N ARG A 161 -2.80 -10.65 -1.72
CA ARG A 161 -1.55 -10.73 -2.50
C ARG A 161 -0.34 -10.29 -1.69
N ALA A 162 -0.47 -9.17 -0.96
CA ALA A 162 0.61 -8.64 -0.15
C ALA A 162 0.96 -9.63 0.98
N VAL A 163 -0.05 -10.21 1.62
CA VAL A 163 0.11 -11.24 2.65
C VAL A 163 0.82 -12.48 2.11
N LEU A 164 0.38 -13.02 0.97
CA LEU A 164 1.03 -14.17 0.34
C LEU A 164 2.50 -13.88 0.00
N LEU A 165 2.78 -12.70 -0.53
CA LEU A 165 4.15 -12.30 -0.86
C LEU A 165 5.05 -12.20 0.37
N VAL A 166 4.57 -11.51 1.42
CA VAL A 166 5.33 -11.37 2.67
C VAL A 166 5.51 -12.72 3.34
N ARG A 167 4.47 -13.56 3.40
CA ARG A 167 4.54 -14.90 3.98
C ARG A 167 5.57 -15.79 3.28
N SER A 168 5.61 -15.76 1.95
CA SER A 168 6.59 -16.52 1.16
C SER A 168 8.04 -16.03 1.35
N LEU A 169 8.25 -14.83 1.89
CA LEU A 169 9.58 -14.23 2.05
C LEU A 169 10.04 -14.14 3.51
N ARG A 170 9.14 -14.16 4.50
CA ARG A 170 9.46 -13.93 5.93
C ARG A 170 10.45 -14.94 6.51
N GLY A 171 10.46 -16.17 6.00
CA GLY A 171 11.44 -17.21 6.39
C GLY A 171 12.81 -17.09 5.71
N GLU A 172 12.92 -16.28 4.67
CA GLU A 172 14.11 -16.15 3.82
C GLU A 172 14.76 -14.76 3.94
N MET A 173 14.01 -13.76 4.39
CA MET A 173 14.44 -12.38 4.57
C MET A 173 14.39 -11.99 6.06
N SER A 174 15.54 -12.03 6.75
CA SER A 174 15.64 -11.63 8.17
C SER A 174 15.23 -10.17 8.42
N THR A 175 15.50 -9.29 7.45
CA THR A 175 15.08 -7.89 7.48
C THR A 175 13.56 -7.74 7.49
N LEU A 176 12.83 -8.61 6.78
CA LEU A 176 11.36 -8.58 6.73
C LEU A 176 10.74 -8.99 8.06
N ASP A 177 11.30 -10.00 8.73
CA ASP A 177 10.83 -10.41 10.05
C ASP A 177 11.08 -9.33 11.12
N GLU A 178 12.26 -8.72 11.11
CA GLU A 178 12.55 -7.60 12.02
C GLU A 178 11.59 -6.43 11.78
N GLN A 179 11.35 -6.07 10.52
CA GLN A 179 10.40 -5.00 10.19
C GLN A 179 8.96 -5.33 10.61
N ALA A 180 8.53 -6.59 10.48
CA ALA A 180 7.21 -7.01 10.94
C ALA A 180 7.07 -6.85 12.45
N ARG A 181 8.09 -7.26 13.23
CA ARG A 181 8.10 -7.08 14.69
C ARG A 181 8.07 -5.61 15.11
N GLN A 182 8.83 -4.74 14.42
CA GLN A 182 8.80 -3.30 14.68
C GLN A 182 7.43 -2.69 14.36
N PHE A 183 6.77 -3.16 13.29
CA PHE A 183 5.45 -2.69 12.89
C PHE A 183 4.36 -3.15 13.88
N GLU A 184 4.36 -4.42 14.27
CA GLU A 184 3.47 -4.98 15.31
C GLU A 184 3.61 -4.19 16.63
N ALA A 185 4.85 -3.93 17.07
CA ALA A 185 5.11 -3.14 18.28
C ALA A 185 4.63 -1.67 18.18
N ALA A 186 4.55 -1.12 16.97
CA ALA A 186 3.98 0.21 16.73
C ALA A 186 2.44 0.17 16.82
N ILE A 187 1.81 -0.89 16.29
CA ILE A 187 0.36 -1.11 16.41
C ILE A 187 -0.02 -1.28 17.88
N ASP A 188 0.73 -2.05 18.67
CA ASP A 188 0.48 -2.24 20.11
C ASP A 188 0.41 -0.90 20.87
N VAL A 189 1.32 0.03 20.55
CA VAL A 189 1.33 1.37 21.17
C VAL A 189 0.09 2.16 20.76
N LYS A 190 -0.31 2.12 19.48
CA LYS A 190 -1.50 2.83 19.01
C LYS A 190 -2.81 2.25 19.52
N GLU A 191 -2.92 0.94 19.62
CA GLU A 191 -4.08 0.30 20.25
C GLU A 191 -4.16 0.67 21.75
N ALA A 192 -3.02 0.70 22.45
CA ALA A 192 -2.98 1.16 23.84
C ALA A 192 -3.36 2.65 24.00
N GLU A 193 -3.09 3.51 23.02
CA GLU A 193 -3.59 4.89 22.99
C GLU A 193 -5.13 4.93 22.91
N PHE A 194 -5.77 4.05 22.14
CA PHE A 194 -7.24 3.96 22.09
C PHE A 194 -7.85 3.44 23.38
N ASP A 195 -7.21 2.45 24.03
CA ASP A 195 -7.62 1.97 25.34
C ASP A 195 -7.49 3.07 26.41
N GLN A 196 -6.41 3.85 26.34
CA GLN A 196 -6.23 5.02 27.19
C GLN A 196 -7.24 6.11 26.87
N ASP A 197 -7.54 6.42 25.60
CA ASP A 197 -8.55 7.41 25.16
C ASP A 197 -9.98 6.99 25.51
N ARG A 198 -10.26 5.69 25.64
CA ARG A 198 -11.54 5.18 26.17
C ARG A 198 -11.66 5.42 27.69
N ASP A 199 -10.55 5.33 28.43
CA ASP A 199 -10.45 5.79 29.82
C ASP A 199 -10.41 7.35 29.88
N LEU A 200 -9.87 7.99 28.85
CA LEU A 200 -9.72 9.43 28.73
C LEU A 200 -11.03 10.09 28.34
N MET A 201 -11.97 9.48 27.61
CA MET A 201 -13.34 9.98 27.44
C MET A 201 -14.13 9.94 28.76
N THR A 202 -13.75 9.04 29.67
CA THR A 202 -14.22 9.05 31.06
C THR A 202 -13.54 10.18 31.87
N ARG A 203 -12.27 10.53 31.57
CA ARG A 203 -11.53 11.65 32.17
C ARG A 203 -11.64 13.01 31.43
N LEU A 204 -12.22 13.08 30.24
CA LEU A 204 -12.30 14.28 29.37
C LEU A 204 -13.51 15.15 29.71
N VAL A 205 -14.40 14.65 30.57
CA VAL A 205 -15.29 15.51 31.37
C VAL A 205 -14.47 16.35 32.36
N GLU A 206 -13.32 15.87 32.84
CA GLU A 206 -12.44 16.61 33.78
C GLU A 206 -11.34 17.44 33.09
N LEU A 207 -10.88 17.07 31.90
CA LEU A 207 -9.71 17.71 31.26
C LEU A 207 -10.01 18.69 30.12
N SER A 208 -11.26 19.16 30.02
CA SER A 208 -11.70 20.26 29.13
C SER A 208 -11.06 21.63 29.42
N THR A 209 -9.94 21.69 30.16
CA THR A 209 -9.28 22.94 30.57
C THR A 209 -7.81 23.11 30.15
N ARG A 210 -7.22 22.22 29.33
CA ARG A 210 -5.82 22.42 28.87
C ARG A 210 -5.60 22.03 27.42
N ALA A 211 -6.27 22.74 26.52
CA ALA A 211 -5.88 22.78 25.12
C ALA A 211 -4.62 23.63 24.94
N LEU A 212 -3.73 23.17 24.04
CA LEU A 212 -2.91 23.93 23.08
C LEU A 212 -1.42 23.57 23.09
N ARG A 213 -0.91 23.37 21.85
CA ARG A 213 0.47 23.22 21.34
C ARG A 213 0.87 21.75 21.12
N SER A 214 1.53 21.36 20.04
CA SER A 214 2.21 22.11 18.97
C SER A 214 2.12 21.41 17.63
N ASP A 215 2.27 22.23 16.60
CA ASP A 215 2.43 21.95 15.18
C ASP A 215 3.93 21.86 14.92
N GLU A 216 4.46 20.70 14.50
CA GLU A 216 5.83 20.58 14.00
C GLU A 216 5.91 19.62 12.80
N SER A 217 6.22 20.23 11.66
CA SER A 217 6.75 19.62 10.45
C SER A 217 8.10 18.95 10.74
N ILE A 218 8.25 17.65 10.45
CA ILE A 218 9.56 16.97 10.53
C ILE A 218 9.75 16.06 9.31
N ASP A 219 10.91 16.26 8.71
CA ASP A 219 11.39 15.75 7.43
C ASP A 219 11.48 14.22 7.31
N PHE A 220 11.41 13.75 6.06
CA PHE A 220 11.34 12.35 5.62
C PHE A 220 12.69 11.60 5.67
N GLU A 221 13.75 12.18 6.23
CA GLU A 221 15.10 11.65 6.11
C GLU A 221 15.67 11.22 7.47
N GLY A 222 15.77 9.90 7.72
CA GLY A 222 16.71 9.42 8.74
C GLY A 222 16.50 8.03 9.32
N GLU A 223 15.26 7.55 9.44
CA GLU A 223 15.00 6.28 10.12
C GLU A 223 13.96 5.47 9.37
N THR A 224 14.39 4.69 8.37
CA THR A 224 13.54 3.66 7.77
C THR A 224 13.53 2.45 8.68
N GLY A 225 12.34 1.91 8.92
CA GLY A 225 12.17 0.66 9.63
C GLY A 225 12.44 0.64 11.14
N SER A 226 12.44 1.78 11.82
CA SER A 226 12.38 1.85 13.28
C SER A 226 10.92 1.83 13.78
N LYS A 227 10.66 1.39 15.02
CA LYS A 227 9.34 1.56 15.67
C LYS A 227 8.80 2.98 15.56
N ALA A 228 9.66 3.99 15.73
CA ALA A 228 9.28 5.40 15.63
C ALA A 228 8.85 5.81 14.20
N ALA A 229 9.46 5.22 13.17
CA ALA A 229 9.04 5.41 11.79
C ALA A 229 7.65 4.80 11.53
N TRP A 230 7.40 3.60 12.04
CA TRP A 230 6.10 2.94 11.96
C TRP A 230 4.99 3.68 12.71
N LEU A 231 5.28 4.24 13.89
CA LEU A 231 4.34 5.09 14.61
C LEU A 231 3.96 6.33 13.79
N ARG A 232 4.94 7.03 13.23
CA ARG A 232 4.70 8.19 12.35
C ARG A 232 3.87 7.82 11.13
N PHE A 233 4.13 6.65 10.54
CA PHE A 233 3.33 6.12 9.44
C PHE A 233 1.86 5.93 9.87
N LEU A 234 1.60 5.28 10.99
CA LEU A 234 0.24 5.06 11.51
C LEU A 234 -0.48 6.39 11.81
N GLU A 235 0.21 7.33 12.46
CA GLU A 235 -0.32 8.66 12.78
C GLU A 235 -0.72 9.46 11.54
N ARG A 236 0.10 9.42 10.49
CA ARG A 236 -0.19 10.09 9.22
C ARG A 236 -1.45 9.54 8.56
N HIS A 237 -1.66 8.23 8.64
CA HIS A 237 -2.81 7.57 8.03
C HIS A 237 -4.07 7.64 8.89
N LYS A 238 -3.95 8.06 10.16
CA LYS A 238 -5.08 8.26 11.10
C LYS A 238 -6.00 7.04 11.15
N LEU A 239 -5.40 5.86 11.21
CA LEU A 239 -6.15 4.61 11.29
C LEU A 239 -6.90 4.53 12.62
N ASP A 240 -8.18 4.18 12.57
CA ASP A 240 -8.94 3.90 13.80
C ASP A 240 -8.67 2.48 14.33
N GLU A 241 -9.17 2.21 15.54
CA GLU A 241 -9.00 0.94 16.26
C GLU A 241 -9.33 -0.28 15.39
N ALA A 242 -10.46 -0.28 14.67
CA ALA A 242 -10.83 -1.45 13.88
C ALA A 242 -9.98 -1.56 12.60
N GLN A 243 -9.51 -0.45 12.03
CA GLN A 243 -8.54 -0.48 10.94
C GLN A 243 -7.20 -1.04 11.43
N LEU A 244 -6.72 -0.68 12.63
CA LEU A 244 -5.54 -1.29 13.24
C LEU A 244 -5.73 -2.79 13.47
N GLY A 245 -6.88 -3.21 14.00
CA GLY A 245 -7.22 -4.62 14.13
C GLY A 245 -7.22 -5.38 12.80
N ALA A 246 -7.67 -4.75 11.70
CA ALA A 246 -7.59 -5.33 10.36
C ALA A 246 -6.14 -5.44 9.85
N VAL A 247 -5.30 -4.45 10.14
CA VAL A 247 -3.86 -4.49 9.82
C VAL A 247 -3.18 -5.62 10.61
N ARG A 248 -3.42 -5.71 11.91
CA ARG A 248 -2.88 -6.75 12.78
C ARG A 248 -3.23 -8.14 12.26
N LYS A 249 -4.52 -8.37 11.96
CA LYS A 249 -4.97 -9.63 11.38
C LYS A 249 -4.23 -9.96 10.08
N ALA A 250 -4.02 -8.98 9.21
CA ALA A 250 -3.28 -9.21 7.97
C ALA A 250 -1.79 -9.52 8.22
N LEU A 251 -1.17 -8.94 9.25
CA LEU A 251 0.20 -9.27 9.67
C LEU A 251 0.29 -10.67 10.30
N ASP A 252 -0.72 -11.10 11.05
CA ASP A 252 -0.82 -12.46 11.57
C ASP A 252 -0.93 -13.49 10.42
N ASP A 253 -1.72 -13.17 9.39
CA ASP A 253 -1.83 -14.01 8.18
C ASP A 253 -0.52 -14.08 7.37
N CYS A 254 0.44 -13.16 7.62
CA CYS A 254 1.79 -13.21 7.03
C CYS A 254 2.73 -14.20 7.73
N GLN A 255 2.32 -14.80 8.85
CA GLN A 255 3.13 -15.82 9.52
C GLN A 255 3.21 -17.11 8.67
N PRO A 256 4.35 -17.82 8.68
CA PRO A 256 4.58 -19.01 7.84
C PRO A 256 3.58 -20.14 8.10
#